data_AF-A0A6P3R058-F1
#
_entry.id   AF-A0A6P3R058-F1
#
_cell.length_a   1.000
_cell.length_b   1.000
_cell.length_c   1.000
_cell.angle_alpha   90.00
_cell.angle_beta   90.00
_cell.angle_gamma   90.00
#
_symmetry.space_group_name_H-M   'P 1'
#
loop_
_entity.id
_entity.type
_entity.pdbx_description
1 polymer ?
#
loop_
_entity_poly.entity_id
_entity_poly.type
_entity_poly.pdbx_seq_one_letter_code
_entity_poly.pdbx_strand_id
1 'polypeptide(L)'
;WPGCEPAWGSAGGCHRPSASDSATCVDLQLQTCSDAAYNQTAFPSPLEHRSREALEASSEYVLLSVLHHLLEGQCNPDLRLLGCAVLAPRCEGGRVRRPWGLDAEEAPPSGLPPTFLHFTHHSYAQMVRVLKRTAARCAHIAKTYSIGRSFDGRELLVIEFSGRPGQHELMEPEVKLIGNIHGNEVAGREMLIYLAQYLCTEYLLGSPRIQRLINSTRIHLLPSMNPDGYEVAAAEGAGYNGWTSGRQNAQNLDLNRNFPDLTSEFYRLASSRGARTDHLAIPQHYWWGKVAPETKAIMKWMRTTPFVLSASLHGGDLVVSYPFDFSQHPHEEKMFSPTPDEKMFKLLARAYADVHPMMMDRSENRCGGNFLKTGSIINGADWYSFTGGMSDFNYLHSNCFEITVELGCVKFPPEEALYTLWQHNKEPLLTFVEMVHRGIKGMVVDKFGKPVRNARVSVKGIRHDVTTAPGGDYWRLLPPGSHIVIAQAPGYSRVIKKVTIPARMKRAGRVDFILQPLPAGTQKFLQGPRRSSPSLQDPLEGAGPSGEPLGARRQPEASGGKPWWWSYFTSLSQHKPRWLLKY
;
A
#
# COMPACT_ATOMS: atom_id res chain seq x y z
N TRP A 1 -19.81 -2.33 32.99
CA TRP A 1 -21.16 -2.59 33.52
C TRP A 1 -21.07 -2.65 35.04
N PRO A 2 -21.66 -1.69 35.77
CA PRO A 2 -21.64 -1.67 37.22
C PRO A 2 -22.72 -2.60 37.80
N GLY A 3 -22.44 -3.16 38.98
CA GLY A 3 -23.44 -3.65 39.94
C GLY A 3 -23.95 -5.09 39.78
N CYS A 4 -23.16 -6.07 40.22
CA CYS A 4 -23.69 -7.34 40.71
C CYS A 4 -23.14 -7.57 42.12
N GLU A 5 -23.97 -7.45 43.14
CA GLU A 5 -23.61 -7.83 44.51
C GLU A 5 -23.80 -9.35 44.72
N PRO A 6 -22.92 -10.03 45.46
CA PRO A 6 -23.00 -11.47 45.67
C PRO A 6 -23.91 -11.82 46.86
N ALA A 7 -25.05 -12.47 46.60
CA ALA A 7 -25.87 -13.08 47.65
C ALA A 7 -25.51 -14.57 47.84
N TRP A 8 -25.35 -14.99 49.10
CA TRP A 8 -25.11 -16.38 49.48
C TRP A 8 -26.38 -17.22 49.28
N GLY A 9 -26.41 -18.02 48.22
CA GLY A 9 -27.47 -18.99 47.96
C GLY A 9 -27.34 -19.63 46.57
N SER A 10 -27.47 -20.94 46.49
CA SER A 10 -27.33 -21.74 45.26
C SER A 10 -28.51 -21.58 44.31
N ALA A 11 -28.65 -20.40 43.70
CA ALA A 11 -29.40 -20.11 42.47
C ALA A 11 -29.16 -18.63 42.07
N GLY A 12 -28.05 -18.33 41.40
CA GLY A 12 -27.78 -16.99 40.86
C GLY A 12 -28.62 -16.73 39.61
N GLY A 13 -29.80 -16.15 39.78
CA GLY A 13 -30.65 -15.69 38.67
C GLY A 13 -30.46 -14.20 38.41
N CYS A 14 -30.01 -13.82 37.22
CA CYS A 14 -30.09 -12.43 36.77
C CYS A 14 -31.57 -12.07 36.58
N HIS A 15 -32.07 -11.07 37.32
CA HIS A 15 -33.37 -10.47 37.02
C HIS A 15 -33.32 -9.84 35.63
N ARG A 16 -34.07 -10.41 34.67
CA ARG A 16 -34.51 -9.67 33.49
C ARG A 16 -35.53 -8.62 33.96
N PRO A 17 -35.38 -7.32 33.64
CA PRO A 17 -36.45 -6.37 33.88
C PRO A 17 -37.68 -6.83 33.10
N SER A 18 -38.81 -6.94 33.79
CA SER A 18 -40.10 -7.17 33.18
C SER A 18 -40.43 -6.02 32.22
N ALA A 19 -40.92 -6.35 31.03
CA ALA A 19 -41.47 -5.40 30.08
C ALA A 19 -42.72 -4.72 30.67
N SER A 20 -42.56 -3.57 31.31
CA SER A 20 -43.58 -2.52 31.45
C SER A 20 -43.00 -1.27 32.12
N ASP A 21 -42.28 -0.44 31.37
CA ASP A 21 -42.35 1.00 31.58
C ASP A 21 -42.86 1.59 30.27
N SER A 22 -44.18 1.85 30.21
CA SER A 22 -44.75 2.66 29.15
C SER A 22 -44.14 4.05 29.30
N ALA A 23 -43.08 4.33 28.54
CA ALA A 23 -42.47 5.66 28.56
C ALA A 23 -43.51 6.68 28.08
N THR A 24 -43.89 7.61 28.95
CA THR A 24 -44.87 8.64 28.62
C THR A 24 -44.21 9.63 27.67
N CYS A 25 -44.72 9.73 26.44
CA CYS A 25 -44.26 10.77 25.53
C CYS A 25 -44.65 12.14 26.10
N VAL A 26 -43.68 13.03 26.22
CA VAL A 26 -43.84 14.41 26.65
C VAL A 26 -43.29 15.35 25.58
N ASP A 27 -43.75 16.59 25.57
CA ASP A 27 -43.25 17.57 24.61
C ASP A 27 -41.76 17.87 24.86
N LEU A 28 -41.00 17.93 23.77
CA LEU A 28 -39.58 18.27 23.80
C LEU A 28 -39.43 19.76 24.11
N GLN A 29 -39.19 20.08 25.38
CA GLN A 29 -39.03 21.45 25.86
C GLN A 29 -37.60 21.77 26.31
N LEU A 30 -36.59 21.12 25.73
CA LEU A 30 -35.19 21.40 26.04
C LEU A 30 -34.67 22.54 25.16
N GLN A 31 -34.25 23.66 25.78
CA GLN A 31 -33.79 24.85 25.04
C GLN A 31 -32.67 24.52 24.03
N THR A 32 -31.69 23.71 24.46
CA THR A 32 -30.54 23.29 23.64
C THR A 32 -30.93 22.35 22.50
N CYS A 33 -32.13 21.76 22.51
CA CYS A 33 -32.62 20.80 21.50
C CYS A 33 -33.89 21.29 20.77
N SER A 34 -34.19 22.58 20.86
CA SER A 34 -35.43 23.19 20.36
C SER A 34 -35.61 23.13 18.85
N ASP A 35 -34.53 22.92 18.09
CA ASP A 35 -34.52 22.81 16.62
C ASP A 35 -34.39 21.36 16.12
N ALA A 36 -34.54 20.37 17.02
CA ALA A 36 -34.63 18.97 16.62
C ALA A 36 -35.83 18.74 15.69
N ALA A 37 -35.73 17.80 14.75
CA ALA A 37 -36.77 17.50 13.76
C ALA A 37 -38.01 16.76 14.33
N TYR A 38 -38.20 16.75 15.66
CA TYR A 38 -39.27 16.06 16.36
C TYR A 38 -39.67 16.83 17.63
N ASN A 39 -40.94 16.71 18.02
CA ASN A 39 -41.51 17.54 19.09
C ASN A 39 -41.83 16.76 20.37
N GLN A 40 -41.61 15.45 20.40
CA GLN A 40 -41.88 14.61 21.57
C GLN A 40 -40.68 13.75 21.95
N THR A 41 -40.42 13.66 23.25
CA THR A 41 -39.43 12.75 23.86
C THR A 41 -40.09 11.92 24.95
N ALA A 42 -39.37 11.01 25.61
CA ALA A 42 -39.93 10.18 26.67
C ALA A 42 -39.05 10.15 27.91
N PHE A 43 -39.70 10.06 29.06
CA PHE A 43 -39.06 9.75 30.33
C PHE A 43 -39.60 8.40 30.86
N PRO A 44 -38.74 7.56 31.46
CA PRO A 44 -37.30 7.77 31.65
C PRO A 44 -36.50 7.76 30.33
N SER A 45 -35.48 8.61 30.24
CA SER A 45 -34.57 8.66 29.07
C SER A 45 -33.75 7.36 28.96
N PRO A 46 -33.07 7.08 27.82
CA PRO A 46 -32.16 5.93 27.69
C PRO A 46 -31.00 5.92 28.70
N LEU A 47 -30.68 7.09 29.26
CA LEU A 47 -29.69 7.29 30.33
C LEU A 47 -30.36 7.38 31.71
N GLU A 48 -31.58 6.84 31.85
CA GLU A 48 -32.35 6.69 33.09
C GLU A 48 -32.78 7.99 33.80
N HIS A 49 -32.56 9.17 33.21
CA HIS A 49 -33.16 10.42 33.70
C HIS A 49 -34.69 10.29 33.75
N ARG A 50 -35.29 10.58 34.91
CA ARG A 50 -36.73 10.34 35.17
C ARG A 50 -37.62 11.56 34.91
N SER A 51 -37.05 12.74 34.74
CA SER A 51 -37.77 13.97 34.44
C SER A 51 -36.90 14.91 33.61
N ARG A 52 -37.54 15.96 33.07
CA ARG A 52 -36.87 17.03 32.34
C ARG A 52 -35.82 17.73 33.21
N GLU A 53 -36.16 18.05 34.45
CA GLU A 53 -35.28 18.76 35.39
C GLU A 53 -34.04 17.93 35.71
N ALA A 54 -34.19 16.60 35.84
CA ALA A 54 -33.08 15.69 36.04
C ALA A 54 -32.16 15.62 34.82
N LEU A 55 -32.71 15.69 33.61
CA LEU A 55 -31.92 15.73 32.38
C LEU A 55 -31.22 17.08 32.19
N GLU A 56 -31.89 18.20 32.46
CA GLU A 56 -31.30 19.54 32.36
C GLU A 56 -30.16 19.76 33.36
N ALA A 57 -30.23 19.09 34.53
CA ALA A 57 -29.17 19.10 35.54
C ALA A 57 -28.03 18.08 35.27
N SER A 58 -28.15 17.22 34.25
CA SER A 58 -27.14 16.21 33.93
C SER A 58 -25.86 16.83 33.37
N SER A 59 -24.72 16.20 33.67
CA SER A 59 -23.42 16.65 33.16
C SER A 59 -23.35 16.63 31.62
N GLU A 60 -24.07 15.69 31.01
CA GLU A 60 -24.16 15.43 29.59
C GLU A 60 -24.95 16.54 28.87
N TYR A 61 -26.07 16.98 29.44
CA TYR A 61 -26.85 18.09 28.89
C TYR A 61 -26.15 19.44 29.08
N VAL A 62 -25.54 19.66 30.25
CA VAL A 62 -24.73 20.87 30.51
C VAL A 62 -23.58 20.94 29.51
N LEU A 63 -22.84 19.85 29.30
CA LEU A 63 -21.76 19.78 28.32
C LEU A 63 -22.26 20.06 26.90
N LEU A 64 -23.40 19.49 26.51
CA LEU A 64 -24.02 19.74 25.21
C LEU A 64 -24.38 21.22 25.01
N SER A 65 -24.83 21.90 26.07
CA SER A 65 -25.22 23.32 26.03
C SER A 65 -24.04 24.29 25.82
N VAL A 66 -22.84 23.92 26.30
CA VAL A 66 -21.62 24.74 26.19
C VAL A 66 -20.70 24.31 25.04
N LEU A 67 -20.97 23.18 24.39
CA LEU A 67 -20.15 22.56 23.35
C LEU A 67 -19.80 23.52 22.20
N HIS A 68 -20.76 24.34 21.77
CA HIS A 68 -20.55 25.30 20.69
C HIS A 68 -19.57 26.42 21.06
N HIS A 69 -19.57 26.86 22.33
CA HIS A 69 -18.66 27.89 22.85
C HIS A 69 -17.27 27.33 23.17
N LEU A 70 -17.20 26.10 23.71
CA LEU A 70 -15.93 25.42 24.01
C LEU A 70 -15.10 25.13 22.76
N LEU A 71 -15.75 24.99 21.61
CA LEU A 71 -15.11 24.64 20.33
C LEU A 71 -15.02 25.84 19.37
N GLU A 72 -15.17 27.08 19.85
CA GLU A 72 -15.02 28.32 19.07
C GLU A 72 -15.78 28.31 17.71
N GLY A 73 -16.97 27.70 17.67
CA GLY A 73 -17.76 27.59 16.45
C GLY A 73 -17.25 26.59 15.39
N GLN A 74 -16.21 25.80 15.67
CA GLN A 74 -15.67 24.76 14.77
C GLN A 74 -16.42 23.43 14.84
N CYS A 75 -17.47 23.32 15.68
CA CYS A 75 -18.25 22.10 15.82
C CYS A 75 -19.26 21.96 14.67
N ASN A 76 -19.34 20.79 14.02
CA ASN A 76 -20.41 20.50 13.07
C ASN A 76 -21.77 20.62 13.80
N PRO A 77 -22.75 21.42 13.32
CA PRO A 77 -24.08 21.53 13.92
C PRO A 77 -24.77 20.17 14.16
N ASP A 78 -24.40 19.13 13.39
CA ASP A 78 -24.92 17.78 13.53
C ASP A 78 -24.54 17.08 14.85
N LEU A 79 -23.43 17.46 15.50
CA LEU A 79 -22.99 16.87 16.78
C LEU A 79 -23.93 17.24 17.93
N ARG A 80 -24.43 18.48 17.94
CA ARG A 80 -25.42 18.91 18.93
C ARG A 80 -26.74 18.17 18.74
N LEU A 81 -27.19 18.05 17.48
CA LEU A 81 -28.41 17.32 17.14
C LEU A 81 -28.31 15.83 17.48
N LEU A 82 -27.14 15.22 17.29
CA LEU A 82 -26.86 13.86 17.73
C LEU A 82 -26.93 13.72 19.25
N GLY A 83 -26.30 14.64 20.00
CA GLY A 83 -26.39 14.68 21.46
C GLY A 83 -27.83 14.79 21.97
N CYS A 84 -28.63 15.63 21.32
CA CYS A 84 -30.07 15.75 21.59
C CYS A 84 -30.83 14.46 21.31
N ALA A 85 -30.53 13.77 20.21
CA ALA A 85 -31.17 12.50 19.86
C ALA A 85 -30.82 11.36 20.82
N VAL A 86 -29.68 11.44 21.51
CA VAL A 86 -29.26 10.47 22.54
C VAL A 86 -29.87 10.79 23.90
N LEU A 87 -29.81 12.06 24.33
CA LEU A 87 -30.27 12.51 25.64
C LEU A 87 -31.80 12.57 25.75
N ALA A 88 -32.46 13.00 24.66
CA ALA A 88 -33.90 13.18 24.57
C ALA A 88 -34.41 12.59 23.24
N PRO A 89 -34.36 11.26 23.04
CA PRO A 89 -34.74 10.61 21.81
C PRO A 89 -36.21 10.86 21.43
N ARG A 90 -36.53 10.73 20.13
CA ARG A 90 -37.89 10.87 19.61
C ARG A 90 -38.81 9.84 20.26
N CYS A 91 -39.96 10.29 20.77
CA CYS A 91 -41.04 9.43 21.23
C CYS A 91 -42.19 9.46 20.22
N GLU A 92 -42.69 8.29 19.83
CA GLU A 92 -43.81 8.17 18.89
C GLU A 92 -44.65 6.94 19.24
N GLY A 93 -45.95 7.13 19.45
CA GLY A 93 -46.86 6.04 19.81
C GLY A 93 -46.55 5.36 21.15
N GLY A 94 -46.05 6.12 22.14
CA GLY A 94 -45.68 5.61 23.46
C GLY A 94 -44.39 4.76 23.47
N ARG A 95 -43.57 4.85 22.42
CA ARG A 95 -42.29 4.15 22.30
C ARG A 95 -41.16 5.12 21.99
N VAL A 96 -40.04 4.93 22.68
CA VAL A 96 -38.79 5.65 22.44
C VAL A 96 -38.11 5.10 21.17
N ARG A 97 -37.79 5.98 20.23
CA ARG A 97 -36.95 5.66 19.07
C ARG A 97 -35.53 6.14 19.32
N ARG A 98 -34.64 5.20 19.62
CA ARG A 98 -33.20 5.46 19.81
C ARG A 98 -32.55 5.78 18.45
N PRO A 99 -31.48 6.59 18.41
CA PRO A 99 -30.66 6.76 17.22
C PRO A 99 -30.15 5.39 16.75
N TRP A 100 -30.21 5.13 15.44
CA TRP A 100 -29.78 3.87 14.84
C TRP A 100 -28.39 3.45 15.32
N GLY A 101 -28.27 2.28 15.97
CA GLY A 101 -26.96 1.68 16.31
C GLY A 101 -26.79 1.00 17.67
N LEU A 102 -27.83 0.83 18.51
CA LEU A 102 -27.65 0.17 19.82
C LEU A 102 -28.58 -1.02 20.13
N ASP A 103 -29.40 -1.47 19.17
CA ASP A 103 -30.08 -2.76 19.27
C ASP A 103 -29.74 -3.60 18.03
N ALA A 104 -29.09 -4.73 18.26
CA ALA A 104 -28.79 -5.73 17.24
C ALA A 104 -30.05 -6.56 16.92
N GLU A 105 -30.13 -7.01 15.67
CA GLU A 105 -31.15 -7.87 15.05
C GLU A 105 -32.45 -7.20 14.57
N GLU A 106 -32.32 -6.42 13.49
CA GLU A 106 -33.26 -6.52 12.37
C GLU A 106 -32.45 -6.54 11.07
N ALA A 107 -32.68 -7.56 10.23
CA ALA A 107 -32.00 -7.71 8.95
C ALA A 107 -32.31 -6.50 8.05
N PRO A 108 -31.30 -5.87 7.41
CA PRO A 108 -31.56 -4.69 6.60
C PRO A 108 -32.41 -5.06 5.36
N PRO A 109 -33.30 -4.15 4.93
CA PRO A 109 -34.01 -4.32 3.66
C PRO A 109 -33.00 -4.44 2.52
N SER A 110 -33.42 -5.12 1.44
CA SER A 110 -32.65 -5.59 0.28
C SER A 110 -31.96 -4.51 -0.57
N GLY A 111 -31.17 -3.64 0.05
CA GLY A 111 -30.14 -2.80 -0.55
C GLY A 111 -28.77 -3.30 -0.10
N LEU A 112 -27.76 -3.15 -0.96
CA LEU A 112 -26.36 -3.42 -0.60
C LEU A 112 -26.06 -2.72 0.74
N PRO A 113 -25.62 -3.44 1.79
CA PRO A 113 -25.30 -2.77 3.05
C PRO A 113 -24.20 -1.75 2.78
N PRO A 114 -24.30 -0.51 3.31
CA PRO A 114 -23.17 0.39 3.33
C PRO A 114 -22.06 -0.33 4.11
N THR A 115 -21.01 -0.74 3.42
CA THR A 115 -19.85 -1.32 4.09
C THR A 115 -19.12 -0.18 4.78
N PHE A 116 -19.48 0.05 6.04
CA PHE A 116 -18.68 0.85 6.94
C PHE A 116 -17.28 0.24 7.00
N LEU A 117 -16.27 1.01 6.59
CA LEU A 117 -14.89 0.64 6.80
C LEU A 117 -14.66 0.56 8.32
N HIS A 118 -14.23 -0.60 8.79
CA HIS A 118 -13.87 -0.77 10.20
C HIS A 118 -12.39 -0.47 10.37
N PHE A 119 -12.08 0.59 11.11
CA PHE A 119 -10.72 1.06 11.32
C PHE A 119 -10.11 0.34 12.53
N THR A 120 -9.33 -0.71 12.28
CA THR A 120 -8.69 -1.58 13.28
C THR A 120 -7.42 -2.17 12.69
N HIS A 121 -6.53 -2.69 13.54
CA HIS A 121 -5.39 -3.47 13.07
C HIS A 121 -5.81 -4.88 12.66
N HIS A 122 -5.40 -5.30 11.47
CA HIS A 122 -5.73 -6.63 10.98
C HIS A 122 -4.56 -7.59 11.15
N SER A 123 -4.70 -8.60 12.03
CA SER A 123 -3.84 -9.79 12.02
C SER A 123 -3.75 -10.40 10.61
N TYR A 124 -2.71 -11.19 10.34
CA TYR A 124 -2.57 -11.87 9.05
C TYR A 124 -3.85 -12.61 8.62
N ALA A 125 -4.46 -13.36 9.54
CA ALA A 125 -5.70 -14.10 9.27
C ALA A 125 -6.89 -13.16 8.95
N GLN A 126 -7.02 -12.04 9.66
CA GLN A 126 -8.06 -11.04 9.40
C GLN A 126 -7.82 -10.34 8.06
N MET A 127 -6.59 -9.93 7.75
CA MET A 127 -6.23 -9.32 6.47
C MET A 127 -6.60 -10.24 5.31
N VAL A 128 -6.19 -11.51 5.35
CA VAL A 128 -6.53 -12.50 4.31
C VAL A 128 -8.05 -12.64 4.16
N ARG A 129 -8.79 -12.71 5.28
CA ARG A 129 -10.25 -12.83 5.27
C ARG A 129 -10.91 -11.60 4.64
N VAL A 130 -10.47 -10.39 4.98
CA VAL A 130 -11.00 -9.13 4.44
C VAL A 130 -10.71 -9.04 2.94
N LEU A 131 -9.48 -9.29 2.48
CA LEU A 131 -9.15 -9.23 1.06
C LEU A 131 -9.94 -10.25 0.24
N LYS A 132 -10.05 -11.51 0.70
CA LYS A 132 -10.84 -12.54 0.02
C LYS A 132 -12.32 -12.20 -0.02
N ARG A 133 -12.88 -11.64 1.07
CA ARG A 133 -14.27 -11.16 1.12
C ARG A 133 -14.51 -10.01 0.14
N THR A 134 -13.61 -9.04 0.08
CA THR A 134 -13.67 -7.90 -0.85
C THR A 134 -13.64 -8.38 -2.30
N ALA A 135 -12.73 -9.28 -2.64
CA ALA A 135 -12.66 -9.87 -3.97
C ALA A 135 -13.93 -10.66 -4.32
N ALA A 136 -14.48 -11.44 -3.39
CA ALA A 136 -15.73 -12.18 -3.61
C ALA A 136 -16.93 -11.23 -3.87
N ARG A 137 -17.02 -10.12 -3.15
CA ARG A 137 -18.07 -9.10 -3.35
C ARG A 137 -17.98 -8.42 -4.72
N CYS A 138 -16.76 -8.21 -5.21
CA CYS A 138 -16.48 -7.54 -6.47
C CYS A 138 -15.85 -8.48 -7.51
N ALA A 139 -16.29 -9.74 -7.58
CA ALA A 139 -15.63 -10.80 -8.36
C ALA A 139 -15.49 -10.52 -9.87
N HIS A 140 -16.33 -9.63 -10.42
CA HIS A 140 -16.27 -9.22 -11.82
C HIS A 140 -15.13 -8.22 -12.13
N ILE A 141 -14.59 -7.55 -11.11
CA ILE A 141 -13.49 -6.59 -11.24
C ILE A 141 -12.30 -6.85 -10.30
N ALA A 142 -12.40 -7.84 -9.41
CA ALA A 142 -11.39 -8.08 -8.38
C ALA A 142 -11.06 -9.56 -8.20
N LYS A 143 -9.79 -9.85 -7.93
CA LYS A 143 -9.29 -11.21 -7.65
C LYS A 143 -8.14 -11.16 -6.65
N THR A 144 -8.04 -12.18 -5.80
CA THR A 144 -6.84 -12.36 -4.95
C THR A 144 -5.92 -13.42 -5.52
N TYR A 145 -4.61 -13.24 -5.33
CA TYR A 145 -3.59 -14.24 -5.66
C TYR A 145 -2.36 -14.06 -4.76
N SER A 146 -1.57 -15.12 -4.60
CA SER A 146 -0.32 -15.07 -3.84
C SER A 146 0.88 -14.95 -4.79
N ILE A 147 1.85 -14.10 -4.45
CA ILE A 147 3.11 -13.98 -5.19
C ILE A 147 4.23 -14.88 -4.63
N GLY A 148 3.96 -15.54 -3.51
CA GLY A 148 4.93 -16.33 -2.77
C GLY A 148 4.54 -16.45 -1.30
N ARG A 149 5.43 -17.04 -0.51
CA ARG A 149 5.27 -17.17 0.94
C ARG A 149 6.42 -16.47 1.65
N SER A 150 6.14 -15.91 2.82
CA SER A 150 7.14 -15.46 3.76
C SER A 150 7.97 -16.62 4.31
N PHE A 151 8.98 -16.34 5.11
CA PHE A 151 9.81 -17.37 5.72
C PHE A 151 9.01 -18.33 6.61
N ASP A 152 8.05 -17.83 7.40
CA ASP A 152 7.17 -18.68 8.23
C ASP A 152 5.98 -19.28 7.44
N GLY A 153 5.96 -19.14 6.12
CA GLY A 153 4.97 -19.78 5.26
C GLY A 153 3.66 -19.01 5.03
N ARG A 154 3.56 -17.76 5.52
CA ARG A 154 2.40 -16.88 5.29
C ARG A 154 2.38 -16.43 3.83
N GLU A 155 1.24 -16.54 3.16
CA GLU A 155 1.09 -16.06 1.78
C GLU A 155 1.27 -14.54 1.70
N LEU A 156 2.11 -14.10 0.77
CA LEU A 156 2.19 -12.71 0.32
C LEU A 156 1.01 -12.46 -0.61
N LEU A 157 -0.13 -12.12 0.00
CA LEU A 157 -1.42 -12.05 -0.67
C LEU A 157 -1.63 -10.68 -1.31
N VAL A 158 -1.87 -10.69 -2.61
CA VAL A 158 -2.22 -9.52 -3.43
C VAL A 158 -3.73 -9.54 -3.71
N ILE A 159 -4.36 -8.37 -3.69
CA ILE A 159 -5.67 -8.15 -4.32
C ILE A 159 -5.49 -7.29 -5.58
N GLU A 160 -6.07 -7.75 -6.67
CA GLU A 160 -6.08 -7.11 -7.97
C GLU A 160 -7.43 -6.48 -8.25
N PHE A 161 -7.44 -5.30 -8.89
CA PHE A 161 -8.61 -4.66 -9.48
C PHE A 161 -8.35 -4.31 -10.96
N SER A 162 -9.24 -4.73 -11.87
CA SER A 162 -9.20 -4.42 -13.31
C SER A 162 -10.58 -4.68 -13.93
N GLY A 163 -10.84 -4.13 -15.13
CA GLY A 163 -12.01 -4.50 -15.93
C GLY A 163 -12.07 -5.98 -16.30
N ARG A 164 -10.92 -6.68 -16.39
CA ARG A 164 -10.83 -8.13 -16.62
C ARG A 164 -9.76 -8.79 -15.73
N PRO A 165 -10.09 -9.08 -14.45
CA PRO A 165 -9.11 -9.55 -13.49
C PRO A 165 -8.44 -10.88 -13.89
N GLY A 166 -7.14 -10.97 -13.66
CA GLY A 166 -6.28 -12.13 -13.91
C GLY A 166 -5.62 -12.15 -15.29
N GLN A 167 -5.89 -11.18 -16.16
CA GLN A 167 -5.30 -11.09 -17.50
C GLN A 167 -4.78 -9.68 -17.76
N HIS A 168 -3.62 -9.60 -18.42
CA HIS A 168 -3.11 -8.34 -18.92
C HIS A 168 -3.86 -7.96 -20.20
N GLU A 169 -4.42 -6.75 -20.24
CA GLU A 169 -5.04 -6.18 -21.43
C GLU A 169 -4.08 -5.26 -22.16
N LEU A 170 -4.01 -5.37 -23.50
CA LEU A 170 -3.14 -4.49 -24.29
C LEU A 170 -3.44 -3.02 -23.99
N MET A 171 -2.38 -2.23 -23.78
CA MET A 171 -2.45 -0.81 -23.50
C MET A 171 -3.07 -0.43 -22.13
N GLU A 172 -3.46 -1.41 -21.31
CA GLU A 172 -3.83 -1.20 -19.91
C GLU A 172 -2.58 -1.19 -19.03
N PRO A 173 -2.21 -0.05 -18.41
CA PRO A 173 -1.06 0.00 -17.54
C PRO A 173 -1.29 -0.78 -16.23
N GLU A 174 -0.21 -1.38 -15.75
CA GLU A 174 -0.15 -2.13 -14.49
C GLU A 174 0.45 -1.24 -13.39
N VAL A 175 -0.24 -1.11 -12.26
CA VAL A 175 0.21 -0.37 -11.06
C VAL A 175 0.28 -1.32 -9.88
N LYS A 176 1.29 -1.18 -9.04
CA LYS A 176 1.34 -1.87 -7.74
C LYS A 176 1.54 -0.91 -6.57
N LEU A 177 0.85 -1.17 -5.47
CA LEU A 177 1.12 -0.51 -4.18
C LEU A 177 1.51 -1.59 -3.17
N ILE A 178 2.62 -1.37 -2.47
CA ILE A 178 3.18 -2.32 -1.51
C ILE A 178 3.22 -1.65 -0.15
N GLY A 179 2.68 -2.31 0.87
CA GLY A 179 2.77 -1.86 2.25
C GLY A 179 3.62 -2.79 3.09
N ASN A 180 4.13 -2.25 4.20
CA ASN A 180 4.60 -3.06 5.33
C ASN A 180 5.71 -4.05 4.93
N ILE A 181 6.68 -3.56 4.15
CA ILE A 181 7.98 -4.21 3.93
C ILE A 181 8.79 -4.27 5.23
N HIS A 182 8.65 -3.26 6.09
CA HIS A 182 9.00 -3.36 7.50
C HIS A 182 7.75 -3.70 8.29
N GLY A 183 7.78 -4.80 9.04
CA GLY A 183 6.58 -5.35 9.69
C GLY A 183 5.96 -4.40 10.73
N ASN A 184 6.76 -3.55 11.35
CA ASN A 184 6.30 -2.56 12.33
C ASN A 184 5.85 -1.21 11.75
N GLU A 185 5.97 -1.02 10.43
CA GLU A 185 5.47 0.15 9.72
C GLU A 185 4.08 -0.19 9.19
N VAL A 186 3.07 0.00 10.05
CA VAL A 186 1.72 -0.60 9.92
C VAL A 186 0.73 0.27 9.17
N ALA A 187 0.90 1.60 9.19
CA ALA A 187 -0.04 2.51 8.52
C ALA A 187 -0.27 2.12 7.05
N GLY A 188 0.80 1.82 6.30
CA GLY A 188 0.71 1.40 4.91
C GLY A 188 -0.08 0.11 4.69
N ARG A 189 0.02 -0.86 5.60
CA ARG A 189 -0.77 -2.10 5.57
C ARG A 189 -2.26 -1.81 5.62
N GLU A 190 -2.66 -1.04 6.63
CA GLU A 190 -4.07 -0.74 6.86
C GLU A 190 -4.63 0.15 5.74
N MET A 191 -3.87 1.14 5.25
CA MET A 191 -4.28 1.98 4.12
C MET A 191 -4.62 1.16 2.87
N LEU A 192 -3.84 0.11 2.56
CA LEU A 192 -4.09 -0.74 1.40
C LEU A 192 -5.29 -1.70 1.61
N ILE A 193 -5.55 -2.14 2.85
CA ILE A 193 -6.75 -2.91 3.19
C ILE A 193 -8.02 -2.04 3.04
N TYR A 194 -7.96 -0.77 3.47
CA TYR A 194 -9.06 0.17 3.32
C TYR A 194 -9.26 0.58 1.85
N LEU A 195 -8.18 0.83 1.12
CA LEU A 195 -8.24 1.14 -0.31
C LEU A 195 -8.91 0.02 -1.10
N ALA A 196 -8.59 -1.24 -0.82
CA ALA A 196 -9.24 -2.38 -1.46
C ALA A 196 -10.77 -2.38 -1.26
N GLN A 197 -11.23 -2.17 -0.02
CA GLN A 197 -12.65 -2.11 0.30
C GLN A 197 -13.34 -0.90 -0.32
N TYR A 198 -12.66 0.26 -0.33
CA TYR A 198 -13.13 1.50 -0.94
C TYR A 198 -13.30 1.35 -2.45
N LEU A 199 -12.30 0.84 -3.16
CA LEU A 199 -12.36 0.60 -4.61
C LEU A 199 -13.54 -0.29 -5.00
N CYS A 200 -13.74 -1.40 -4.29
CA CYS A 200 -14.88 -2.28 -4.51
C CYS A 200 -16.22 -1.56 -4.26
N THR A 201 -16.34 -0.86 -3.13
CA THR A 201 -17.60 -0.21 -2.73
C THR A 201 -17.99 0.91 -3.68
N GLU A 202 -17.06 1.81 -3.99
CA GLU A 202 -17.30 2.95 -4.87
C GLU A 202 -17.59 2.53 -6.31
N TYR A 203 -16.95 1.44 -6.78
CA TYR A 203 -17.26 0.90 -8.10
C TYR A 203 -18.70 0.41 -8.18
N LEU A 204 -19.16 -0.33 -7.17
CA LEU A 204 -20.54 -0.82 -7.06
C LEU A 204 -21.55 0.31 -6.90
N LEU A 205 -21.19 1.39 -6.20
CA LEU A 205 -22.02 2.59 -6.04
C LEU A 205 -22.08 3.47 -7.31
N GLY A 206 -21.32 3.14 -8.36
CA GLY A 206 -21.37 3.87 -9.62
C GLY A 206 -20.45 5.09 -9.69
N SER A 207 -19.44 5.20 -8.82
CA SER A 207 -18.49 6.32 -8.81
C SER A 207 -17.78 6.45 -10.16
N PRO A 208 -17.99 7.53 -10.95
CA PRO A 208 -17.42 7.65 -12.29
C PRO A 208 -15.89 7.70 -12.30
N ARG A 209 -15.28 8.19 -11.21
CA ARG A 209 -13.82 8.23 -11.03
C ARG A 209 -13.28 6.81 -10.85
N ILE A 210 -13.83 6.05 -9.91
CA ILE A 210 -13.35 4.70 -9.59
C ILE A 210 -13.65 3.71 -10.71
N GLN A 211 -14.83 3.79 -11.34
CA GLN A 211 -15.13 2.96 -12.51
C GLN A 211 -14.16 3.23 -13.65
N ARG A 212 -13.86 4.50 -13.95
CA ARG A 212 -12.86 4.83 -14.97
C ARG A 212 -11.47 4.31 -14.59
N LEU A 213 -11.08 4.47 -13.33
CA LEU A 213 -9.77 4.06 -12.85
C LEU A 213 -9.57 2.54 -13.02
N ILE A 214 -10.51 1.73 -12.55
CA ILE A 214 -10.48 0.26 -12.63
C ILE A 214 -10.63 -0.25 -14.06
N ASN A 215 -11.48 0.37 -14.89
CA ASN A 215 -11.68 -0.05 -16.29
C ASN A 215 -10.57 0.39 -17.24
N SER A 216 -9.56 1.11 -16.75
CA SER A 216 -8.42 1.56 -17.57
C SER A 216 -7.07 1.25 -16.96
N THR A 217 -7.03 0.61 -15.79
CA THR A 217 -5.81 0.36 -15.02
C THR A 217 -5.96 -0.96 -14.31
N ARG A 218 -4.91 -1.77 -14.37
CA ARG A 218 -4.81 -2.97 -13.56
C ARG A 218 -4.00 -2.67 -12.31
N ILE A 219 -4.71 -2.65 -11.18
CA ILE A 219 -4.19 -2.19 -9.89
C ILE A 219 -3.95 -3.40 -9.00
N HIS A 220 -2.74 -3.52 -8.47
CA HIS A 220 -2.36 -4.58 -7.55
C HIS A 220 -1.98 -4.02 -6.18
N LEU A 221 -2.65 -4.48 -5.13
CA LEU A 221 -2.38 -4.06 -3.76
C LEU A 221 -1.79 -5.24 -2.99
N LEU A 222 -0.57 -5.07 -2.48
CA LEU A 222 0.09 -5.98 -1.55
C LEU A 222 0.14 -5.32 -0.16
N PRO A 223 -0.84 -5.55 0.72
CA PRO A 223 -0.87 -4.85 2.01
C PRO A 223 0.29 -5.18 2.93
N SER A 224 0.87 -6.38 2.85
CA SER A 224 2.00 -6.78 3.68
C SER A 224 3.00 -7.62 2.91
N MET A 225 4.16 -7.02 2.66
CA MET A 225 5.34 -7.72 2.14
C MET A 225 6.09 -8.48 3.24
N ASN A 226 6.02 -8.03 4.50
CA ASN A 226 6.62 -8.69 5.66
C ASN A 226 5.56 -9.08 6.71
N PRO A 227 4.69 -10.08 6.42
CA PRO A 227 3.67 -10.49 7.37
C PRO A 227 4.25 -11.14 8.62
N ASP A 228 5.46 -11.73 8.56
CA ASP A 228 6.10 -12.35 9.73
C ASP A 228 6.56 -11.29 10.73
N GLY A 229 7.27 -10.26 10.25
CA GLY A 229 7.67 -9.14 11.10
C GLY A 229 6.47 -8.38 11.66
N TYR A 230 5.37 -8.29 10.92
CA TYR A 230 4.13 -7.68 11.42
C TYR A 230 3.57 -8.40 12.64
N GLU A 231 3.52 -9.74 12.64
CA GLU A 231 2.98 -10.49 13.78
C GLU A 231 3.85 -10.31 15.03
N VAL A 232 5.18 -10.15 14.87
CA VAL A 232 6.08 -9.79 15.97
C VAL A 232 5.76 -8.40 16.51
N ALA A 233 5.63 -7.40 15.62
CA ALA A 233 5.29 -6.03 16.02
C ALA A 233 3.91 -5.93 16.67
N ALA A 234 2.93 -6.69 16.17
CA ALA A 234 1.57 -6.69 16.67
C ALA A 234 1.44 -7.37 18.04
N ALA A 235 2.30 -8.34 18.35
CA ALA A 235 2.35 -8.97 19.67
C ALA A 235 2.81 -8.00 20.77
N GLU A 236 3.62 -6.99 20.43
CA GLU A 236 4.01 -5.91 21.36
C GLU A 236 2.93 -4.83 21.51
N GLY A 237 2.07 -4.68 20.50
CA GLY A 237 0.96 -3.73 20.48
C GLY A 237 1.28 -2.43 19.74
N ALA A 238 0.22 -1.66 19.50
CA ALA A 238 0.30 -0.35 18.84
C ALA A 238 0.87 0.73 19.79
N GLY A 239 1.44 1.78 19.20
CA GLY A 239 2.09 2.87 19.92
C GLY A 239 3.62 2.73 19.89
N TYR A 240 4.24 2.49 21.05
CA TYR A 240 5.70 2.48 21.19
C TYR A 240 6.27 1.05 21.22
N ASN A 241 6.45 0.43 20.05
CA ASN A 241 6.99 -0.92 19.87
C ASN A 241 8.51 -0.95 19.58
N GLY A 242 9.29 -0.19 20.36
CA GLY A 242 10.76 -0.25 20.33
C GLY A 242 11.43 0.17 19.01
N TRP A 243 10.70 0.84 18.09
CA TRP A 243 11.13 1.38 16.78
C TRP A 243 11.66 0.37 15.74
N THR A 244 12.13 -0.78 16.20
CA THR A 244 12.85 -1.82 15.45
C THR A 244 12.25 -3.21 15.63
N SER A 245 11.46 -3.44 16.68
CA SER A 245 10.81 -4.74 16.87
C SER A 245 9.85 -5.01 15.72
N GLY A 246 9.94 -6.20 15.12
CA GLY A 246 9.17 -6.58 13.94
C GLY A 246 9.52 -5.84 12.64
N ARG A 247 10.58 -5.01 12.61
CA ARG A 247 11.03 -4.35 11.37
C ARG A 247 11.51 -5.35 10.32
N GLN A 248 12.41 -6.25 10.73
CA GLN A 248 13.04 -7.25 9.88
C GLN A 248 12.08 -8.42 9.60
N ASN A 249 12.38 -9.26 8.60
CA ASN A 249 11.63 -10.51 8.42
C ASN A 249 12.00 -11.55 9.50
N ALA A 250 11.36 -12.72 9.50
CA ALA A 250 11.65 -13.80 10.47
C ALA A 250 13.09 -14.34 10.41
N GLN A 251 13.88 -13.97 9.40
CA GLN A 251 15.30 -14.31 9.28
C GLN A 251 16.24 -13.20 9.78
N ASN A 252 15.70 -12.16 10.42
CA ASN A 252 16.39 -10.93 10.83
C ASN A 252 17.06 -10.17 9.67
N LEU A 253 16.46 -10.25 8.47
CA LEU A 253 16.90 -9.48 7.30
C LEU A 253 16.03 -8.23 7.17
N ASP A 254 16.68 -7.08 6.98
CA ASP A 254 15.98 -5.88 6.52
C ASP A 254 15.68 -6.05 5.02
N LEU A 255 14.41 -6.24 4.68
CA LEU A 255 13.99 -6.49 3.30
C LEU A 255 14.29 -5.31 2.38
N ASN A 256 14.34 -4.07 2.90
CA ASN A 256 14.72 -2.88 2.14
C ASN A 256 16.25 -2.64 2.12
N ARG A 257 17.03 -3.65 2.46
CA ARG A 257 18.48 -3.79 2.22
C ARG A 257 18.83 -5.09 1.51
N ASN A 258 17.82 -5.87 1.09
CA ASN A 258 18.00 -7.22 0.58
C ASN A 258 17.90 -7.34 -0.95
N PHE A 259 17.52 -6.28 -1.66
CA PHE A 259 17.51 -6.28 -3.12
C PHE A 259 18.94 -6.15 -3.69
N PRO A 260 19.18 -6.55 -4.96
CA PRO A 260 20.46 -6.34 -5.61
C PRO A 260 20.83 -4.86 -5.66
N ASP A 261 22.07 -4.52 -5.28
CA ASP A 261 22.61 -3.18 -5.48
C ASP A 261 22.92 -2.94 -6.96
N LEU A 262 21.90 -2.47 -7.69
CA LEU A 262 22.03 -2.08 -9.08
C LEU A 262 22.48 -0.62 -9.24
N THR A 263 22.40 0.18 -8.18
CA THR A 263 22.75 1.60 -8.23
C THR A 263 24.27 1.78 -8.34
N SER A 264 25.05 0.97 -7.63
CA SER A 264 26.51 0.89 -7.84
C SER A 264 26.89 0.50 -9.28
N GLU A 265 26.18 -0.49 -9.85
CA GLU A 265 26.40 -0.89 -11.25
C GLU A 265 26.00 0.22 -12.23
N PHE A 266 24.91 0.94 -11.95
CA PHE A 266 24.50 2.12 -12.71
C PHE A 266 25.61 3.18 -12.72
N TYR A 267 26.22 3.52 -11.58
CA TYR A 267 27.31 4.52 -11.53
C TYR A 267 28.53 4.09 -12.33
N ARG A 268 28.92 2.81 -12.20
CA ARG A 268 30.03 2.23 -12.97
C ARG A 268 29.78 2.31 -14.48
N LEU A 269 28.57 2.00 -14.91
CA LEU A 269 28.17 1.99 -16.32
C LEU A 269 27.91 3.39 -16.88
N ALA A 270 27.39 4.31 -16.07
CA ALA A 270 27.06 5.67 -16.49
C ALA A 270 28.27 6.47 -16.99
N SER A 271 29.47 6.12 -16.51
CA SER A 271 30.78 6.64 -16.93
C SER A 271 31.24 6.11 -18.30
N SER A 272 30.65 5.01 -18.77
CA SER A 272 31.01 4.36 -20.04
C SER A 272 30.10 4.84 -21.19
N ARG A 273 30.70 5.33 -22.28
CA ARG A 273 29.94 5.75 -23.47
C ARG A 273 29.23 4.55 -24.12
N GLY A 274 27.91 4.67 -24.30
CA GLY A 274 27.08 3.66 -24.97
C GLY A 274 26.68 2.47 -24.09
N ALA A 275 27.10 2.44 -22.82
CA ALA A 275 26.63 1.44 -21.88
C ALA A 275 25.14 1.62 -21.58
N ARG A 276 24.42 0.50 -21.44
CA ARG A 276 23.03 0.51 -20.97
C ARG A 276 22.99 0.71 -19.46
N THR A 277 22.04 1.51 -19.03
CA THR A 277 21.79 1.85 -17.62
C THR A 277 20.36 1.53 -17.18
N ASP A 278 19.63 0.81 -18.03
CA ASP A 278 18.25 0.35 -17.85
C ASP A 278 18.19 -1.18 -17.98
N HIS A 279 17.25 -1.82 -17.28
CA HIS A 279 17.10 -3.29 -17.21
C HIS A 279 18.44 -3.98 -16.89
N LEU A 280 19.14 -3.48 -15.88
CA LEU A 280 20.43 -4.02 -15.45
C LEU A 280 20.27 -5.46 -14.97
N ALA A 281 21.13 -6.35 -15.46
CA ALA A 281 21.14 -7.74 -15.01
C ALA A 281 21.55 -7.83 -13.54
N ILE A 282 20.97 -8.78 -12.81
CA ILE A 282 21.32 -9.04 -11.41
C ILE A 282 22.74 -9.62 -11.38
N PRO A 283 23.70 -8.99 -10.67
CA PRO A 283 25.06 -9.49 -10.61
C PRO A 283 25.13 -10.88 -9.96
N GLN A 284 25.96 -11.78 -10.49
CA GLN A 284 26.05 -13.16 -9.97
C GLN A 284 26.42 -13.22 -8.48
N HIS A 285 27.22 -12.26 -8.00
CA HIS A 285 27.66 -12.20 -6.61
C HIS A 285 26.53 -11.92 -5.62
N TYR A 286 25.42 -11.30 -6.06
CA TYR A 286 24.23 -11.10 -5.23
C TYR A 286 23.71 -12.42 -4.65
N TRP A 287 23.72 -13.47 -5.48
CA TRP A 287 23.21 -14.79 -5.10
C TRP A 287 24.11 -15.56 -4.14
N TRP A 288 25.32 -15.06 -3.85
CA TRP A 288 26.18 -15.63 -2.81
C TRP A 288 25.72 -15.21 -1.40
N GLY A 289 24.93 -14.13 -1.30
CA GLY A 289 24.34 -13.65 -0.07
C GLY A 289 23.02 -14.35 0.29
N LYS A 290 22.51 -14.05 1.49
CA LYS A 290 21.21 -14.55 1.95
C LYS A 290 20.08 -13.69 1.38
N VAL A 291 19.33 -14.25 0.43
CA VAL A 291 18.17 -13.58 -0.17
C VAL A 291 16.88 -14.11 0.46
N ALA A 292 16.11 -13.19 1.03
CA ALA A 292 14.84 -13.46 1.70
C ALA A 292 13.78 -14.00 0.72
N PRO A 293 12.91 -14.94 1.14
CA PRO A 293 11.84 -15.44 0.29
C PRO A 293 10.86 -14.33 -0.15
N GLU A 294 10.63 -13.33 0.69
CA GLU A 294 9.81 -12.16 0.38
C GLU A 294 10.42 -11.33 -0.77
N THR A 295 11.72 -11.06 -0.71
CA THR A 295 12.46 -10.36 -1.78
C THR A 295 12.41 -11.15 -3.09
N LYS A 296 12.62 -12.47 -3.05
CA LYS A 296 12.48 -13.33 -4.25
C LYS A 296 11.09 -13.28 -4.85
N ALA A 297 10.05 -13.24 -4.01
CA ALA A 297 8.67 -13.15 -4.48
C ALA A 297 8.41 -11.84 -5.23
N ILE A 298 8.90 -10.70 -4.73
CA ILE A 298 8.81 -9.41 -5.44
C ILE A 298 9.57 -9.44 -6.77
N MET A 299 10.82 -9.92 -6.78
CA MET A 299 11.64 -10.01 -8.00
C MET A 299 10.95 -10.88 -9.06
N LYS A 300 10.37 -12.02 -8.65
CA LYS A 300 9.60 -12.90 -9.53
C LYS A 300 8.34 -12.20 -10.06
N TRP A 301 7.60 -11.52 -9.19
CA TRP A 301 6.36 -10.83 -9.53
C TRP A 301 6.58 -9.71 -10.55
N MET A 302 7.64 -8.94 -10.37
CA MET A 302 8.07 -7.89 -11.29
C MET A 302 8.41 -8.40 -12.69
N ARG A 303 8.91 -9.65 -12.80
CA ARG A 303 9.20 -10.26 -14.10
C ARG A 303 7.93 -10.72 -14.83
N THR A 304 6.89 -11.07 -14.09
CA THR A 304 5.66 -11.66 -14.67
C THR A 304 4.62 -10.63 -15.11
N THR A 305 4.70 -9.40 -14.59
CA THR A 305 3.71 -8.35 -14.86
C THR A 305 4.44 -7.07 -15.30
N PRO A 306 4.02 -6.41 -16.41
CA PRO A 306 4.70 -5.22 -16.92
C PRO A 306 4.33 -3.96 -16.12
N PHE A 307 4.75 -3.91 -14.85
CA PHE A 307 4.51 -2.77 -13.96
C PHE A 307 5.09 -1.47 -14.52
N VAL A 308 4.26 -0.41 -14.48
CA VAL A 308 4.62 0.93 -14.96
C VAL A 308 4.91 1.87 -13.79
N LEU A 309 4.06 1.84 -12.76
CA LEU A 309 4.12 2.74 -11.61
C LEU A 309 3.97 1.95 -10.31
N SER A 310 4.68 2.39 -9.28
CA SER A 310 4.61 1.78 -7.96
C SER A 310 4.82 2.77 -6.82
N ALA A 311 4.28 2.45 -5.64
CA ALA A 311 4.72 3.05 -4.39
C ALA A 311 4.89 1.98 -3.30
N SER A 312 5.97 2.12 -2.51
CA SER A 312 6.17 1.41 -1.24
C SER A 312 5.76 2.32 -0.09
N LEU A 313 4.87 1.84 0.78
CA LEU A 313 4.33 2.59 1.91
C LEU A 313 5.04 2.21 3.21
N HIS A 314 5.60 3.21 3.87
CA HIS A 314 6.46 3.13 5.04
C HIS A 314 5.94 4.00 6.20
N GLY A 315 6.62 3.92 7.33
CA GLY A 315 6.40 4.79 8.48
C GLY A 315 7.70 5.07 9.23
N GLY A 316 7.74 6.20 9.94
CA GLY A 316 8.90 6.68 10.67
C GLY A 316 9.19 8.15 10.41
N ASP A 317 8.67 8.71 9.32
CA ASP A 317 8.68 10.14 9.01
C ASP A 317 7.40 10.54 8.24
N LEU A 318 7.31 11.76 7.75
CA LEU A 318 6.20 12.24 6.92
C LEU A 318 6.73 12.97 5.67
N VAL A 319 7.06 12.20 4.63
CA VAL A 319 7.68 12.67 3.39
C VAL A 319 7.48 11.67 2.25
N VAL A 320 7.58 12.13 1.01
CA VAL A 320 7.69 11.23 -0.15
C VAL A 320 9.14 11.21 -0.66
N SER A 321 9.81 10.08 -0.50
CA SER A 321 11.15 9.84 -1.04
C SER A 321 11.07 9.29 -2.47
N TYR A 322 12.01 9.71 -3.32
CA TYR A 322 12.16 9.20 -4.69
C TYR A 322 13.62 8.83 -5.01
N PRO A 323 13.85 7.89 -5.94
CA PRO A 323 15.19 7.45 -6.34
C PRO A 323 16.15 8.59 -6.76
N PHE A 324 17.47 8.38 -6.67
CA PHE A 324 18.10 7.18 -6.08
C PHE A 324 18.16 7.22 -4.55
N ASP A 325 18.09 6.05 -3.92
CA ASP A 325 18.29 5.85 -2.47
C ASP A 325 19.77 5.71 -2.09
N PHE A 326 20.62 5.26 -3.04
CA PHE A 326 22.08 5.21 -2.84
C PHE A 326 22.77 6.47 -3.38
N SER A 327 23.80 6.94 -2.68
CA SER A 327 24.58 8.12 -3.08
C SER A 327 25.87 7.75 -3.81
N GLN A 328 26.40 8.69 -4.59
CA GLN A 328 27.74 8.55 -5.20
C GLN A 328 28.88 8.95 -4.26
N HIS A 329 28.59 9.28 -2.99
CA HIS A 329 29.63 9.70 -2.07
C HIS A 329 30.57 8.52 -1.77
N PRO A 330 31.91 8.70 -1.79
CA PRO A 330 32.86 7.60 -1.56
C PRO A 330 32.71 6.89 -0.21
N HIS A 331 32.14 7.57 0.78
CA HIS A 331 31.89 7.04 2.12
C HIS A 331 30.40 6.72 2.38
N GLU A 332 29.60 6.60 1.32
CA GLU A 332 28.16 6.34 1.40
C GLU A 332 27.39 7.36 2.27
N GLU A 333 27.89 8.60 2.32
CA GLU A 333 27.21 9.68 3.05
C GLU A 333 26.02 10.21 2.24
N LYS A 334 25.11 10.91 2.93
CA LYS A 334 23.98 11.54 2.25
C LYS A 334 24.47 12.54 1.20
N MET A 335 23.97 12.41 -0.03
CA MET A 335 24.27 13.30 -1.13
C MET A 335 23.17 13.14 -2.18
N PHE A 336 22.68 14.27 -2.68
CA PHE A 336 21.75 14.30 -3.80
C PHE A 336 22.22 13.44 -4.98
N SER A 337 21.40 12.47 -5.35
CA SER A 337 21.70 11.43 -6.33
C SER A 337 20.59 11.31 -7.38
N PRO A 338 20.63 12.12 -8.45
CA PRO A 338 19.52 12.22 -9.40
C PRO A 338 19.43 11.01 -10.33
N THR A 339 18.20 10.64 -10.66
CA THR A 339 17.93 9.70 -11.76
C THR A 339 17.95 10.40 -13.13
N PRO A 340 18.12 9.65 -14.24
CA PRO A 340 17.84 10.18 -15.58
C PRO A 340 16.42 10.77 -15.74
N ASP A 341 15.44 10.24 -14.99
CA ASP A 341 14.03 10.66 -14.99
C ASP A 341 13.67 11.58 -13.81
N GLU A 342 14.64 12.31 -13.26
CA GLU A 342 14.51 13.19 -12.09
C GLU A 342 13.26 14.09 -12.11
N LYS A 343 12.99 14.72 -13.25
CA LYS A 343 11.81 15.60 -13.42
C LYS A 343 10.50 14.83 -13.28
N MET A 344 10.46 13.59 -13.77
CA MET A 344 9.28 12.74 -13.68
C MET A 344 9.09 12.23 -12.26
N PHE A 345 10.15 11.79 -11.59
CA PHE A 345 10.08 11.36 -10.18
C PHE A 345 9.62 12.47 -9.24
N LYS A 346 10.15 13.69 -9.39
CA LYS A 346 9.64 14.85 -8.64
C LYS A 346 8.15 15.10 -8.88
N LEU A 347 7.67 14.92 -10.11
CA LEU A 347 6.26 15.08 -10.44
C LEU A 347 5.40 13.96 -9.83
N LEU A 348 5.89 12.71 -9.81
CA LEU A 348 5.22 11.58 -9.17
C LEU A 348 5.14 11.77 -7.64
N ALA A 349 6.25 12.15 -7.01
CA ALA A 349 6.30 12.39 -5.57
C ALA A 349 5.35 13.54 -5.15
N ARG A 350 5.35 14.64 -5.91
CA ARG A 350 4.43 15.77 -5.68
C ARG A 350 2.97 15.42 -5.87
N ALA A 351 2.64 14.53 -6.80
CA ALA A 351 1.25 14.10 -6.99
C ALA A 351 0.64 13.46 -5.75
N TYR A 352 1.47 12.88 -4.87
CA TYR A 352 1.06 12.42 -3.55
C TYR A 352 1.17 13.54 -2.52
N ALA A 353 2.36 14.15 -2.37
CA ALA A 353 2.66 15.10 -1.32
C ALA A 353 1.76 16.35 -1.35
N ASP A 354 1.57 16.95 -2.53
CA ASP A 354 0.82 18.21 -2.70
C ASP A 354 -0.66 18.08 -2.32
N VAL A 355 -1.19 16.85 -2.29
CA VAL A 355 -2.60 16.56 -1.97
C VAL A 355 -2.76 16.02 -0.54
N HIS A 356 -1.67 15.64 0.13
CA HIS A 356 -1.72 15.11 1.48
C HIS A 356 -1.78 16.26 2.51
N PRO A 357 -2.87 16.38 3.30
CA PRO A 357 -3.14 17.56 4.11
C PRO A 357 -2.04 17.87 5.12
N MET A 358 -1.48 16.84 5.76
CA MET A 358 -0.41 17.04 6.76
C MET A 358 0.98 17.22 6.16
N MET A 359 1.21 16.77 4.91
CA MET A 359 2.50 17.01 4.25
C MET A 359 2.60 18.47 3.79
N MET A 360 1.46 19.09 3.47
CA MET A 360 1.39 20.49 3.02
C MET A 360 1.00 21.48 4.11
N ASP A 361 0.67 20.99 5.31
CA ASP A 361 0.47 21.83 6.49
C ASP A 361 1.74 22.69 6.70
N ARG A 362 1.57 23.98 6.99
CA ARG A 362 2.67 24.93 7.20
C ARG A 362 3.08 25.07 8.66
N SER A 363 2.43 24.35 9.57
CA SER A 363 2.78 24.36 10.98
C SER A 363 4.23 23.90 11.22
N GLU A 364 4.89 24.56 12.17
CA GLU A 364 6.24 24.17 12.60
C GLU A 364 6.21 22.95 13.53
N ASN A 365 5.06 22.69 14.17
CA ASN A 365 4.87 21.55 15.05
C ASN A 365 4.52 20.29 14.25
N ARG A 366 5.54 19.68 13.66
CA ARG A 366 5.45 18.44 12.88
C ARG A 366 6.36 17.38 13.47
N CYS A 367 5.98 16.13 13.24
CA CYS A 367 6.83 15.01 13.58
C CYS A 367 7.86 14.77 12.45
N GLY A 368 9.03 14.24 12.79
CA GLY A 368 10.06 13.87 11.82
C GLY A 368 10.81 15.07 11.22
N GLY A 369 11.35 14.89 10.01
CA GLY A 369 12.11 15.93 9.32
C GLY A 369 11.23 17.06 8.78
N ASN A 370 11.78 18.28 8.73
CA ASN A 370 11.08 19.41 8.09
C ASN A 370 11.40 19.49 6.59
N PHE A 371 10.52 18.89 5.78
CA PHE A 371 10.64 18.84 4.32
C PHE A 371 9.78 19.88 3.58
N LEU A 372 9.15 20.83 4.28
CA LEU A 372 8.28 21.82 3.61
C LEU A 372 9.01 22.65 2.56
N LYS A 373 10.27 22.99 2.82
CA LYS A 373 11.08 23.80 1.90
C LYS A 373 11.27 23.12 0.55
N THR A 374 11.17 21.79 0.49
CA THR A 374 11.27 21.00 -0.74
C THR A 374 9.91 20.58 -1.30
N GLY A 375 8.80 20.96 -0.64
CA GLY A 375 7.44 20.52 -0.97
C GLY A 375 7.11 19.12 -0.45
N SER A 376 7.69 18.74 0.70
CA SER A 376 7.49 17.44 1.35
C SER A 376 7.85 16.23 0.48
N ILE A 377 8.81 16.45 -0.41
CA ILE A 377 9.47 15.43 -1.20
C ILE A 377 10.98 15.49 -0.96
N ILE A 378 11.67 14.35 -1.07
CA ILE A 378 13.13 14.29 -0.92
C ILE A 378 13.73 13.21 -1.83
N ASN A 379 14.94 13.43 -2.33
CA ASN A 379 15.71 12.37 -2.98
C ASN A 379 16.23 11.43 -1.89
N GLY A 380 16.09 10.12 -2.05
CA GLY A 380 16.41 9.14 -0.99
C GLY A 380 17.83 9.29 -0.46
N ALA A 381 18.81 9.33 -1.35
CA ALA A 381 20.22 9.50 -1.01
C ALA A 381 20.55 10.85 -0.37
N ASP A 382 19.81 11.92 -0.67
CA ASP A 382 19.96 13.24 -0.05
C ASP A 382 19.43 13.26 1.40
N TRP A 383 18.44 12.41 1.69
CA TRP A 383 17.95 12.21 3.04
C TRP A 383 18.95 11.38 3.86
N TYR A 384 19.21 10.14 3.42
CA TYR A 384 20.24 9.25 3.91
C TYR A 384 20.51 8.15 2.86
N SER A 385 21.78 7.82 2.67
CA SER A 385 22.20 6.87 1.63
C SER A 385 22.14 5.42 2.11
N PHE A 386 21.68 4.51 1.24
CA PHE A 386 21.80 3.07 1.45
C PHE A 386 21.68 2.28 0.15
N THR A 387 22.27 1.08 0.10
CA THR A 387 22.14 0.13 -1.03
C THR A 387 21.06 -0.93 -0.78
N GLY A 388 20.69 -1.63 -1.85
CA GLY A 388 19.79 -2.79 -1.77
C GLY A 388 18.32 -2.47 -1.45
N GLY A 389 17.90 -1.22 -1.71
CA GLY A 389 16.52 -0.78 -1.60
C GLY A 389 15.63 -1.30 -2.74
N MET A 390 14.35 -1.50 -2.43
CA MET A 390 13.36 -1.97 -3.42
C MET A 390 13.08 -0.93 -4.51
N SER A 391 13.07 0.36 -4.15
CA SER A 391 12.71 1.46 -5.05
C SER A 391 13.70 1.60 -6.22
N ASP A 392 14.99 1.68 -5.92
CA ASP A 392 16.07 1.71 -6.92
C ASP A 392 16.09 0.44 -7.79
N PHE A 393 15.86 -0.73 -7.18
CA PHE A 393 15.77 -1.99 -7.92
C PHE A 393 14.64 -1.98 -8.96
N ASN A 394 13.47 -1.44 -8.60
CA ASN A 394 12.34 -1.33 -9.53
C ASN A 394 12.74 -0.57 -10.80
N TYR A 395 13.33 0.61 -10.61
CA TYR A 395 13.71 1.50 -11.69
C TYR A 395 14.87 0.96 -12.52
N LEU A 396 15.86 0.32 -11.90
CA LEU A 396 17.06 -0.13 -12.61
C LEU A 396 16.91 -1.49 -13.29
N HIS A 397 16.06 -2.38 -12.76
CA HIS A 397 15.86 -3.72 -13.30
C HIS A 397 14.66 -3.84 -14.26
N SER A 398 13.70 -2.93 -14.20
CA SER A 398 12.44 -3.02 -14.94
C SER A 398 12.00 -1.68 -15.55
N ASN A 399 10.78 -1.64 -16.11
CA ASN A 399 10.13 -0.40 -16.55
C ASN A 399 9.46 0.38 -15.40
N CYS A 400 9.37 -0.20 -14.20
CA CYS A 400 8.52 0.30 -13.12
C CYS A 400 9.18 1.47 -12.39
N PHE A 401 8.45 2.59 -12.27
CA PHE A 401 8.87 3.75 -11.49
C PHE A 401 8.28 3.62 -10.09
N GLU A 402 9.11 3.38 -9.09
CA GLU A 402 8.67 3.27 -7.70
C GLU A 402 9.07 4.52 -6.89
N ILE A 403 8.16 4.99 -6.03
CA ILE A 403 8.46 5.97 -4.98
C ILE A 403 8.27 5.35 -3.60
N THR A 404 8.83 5.97 -2.58
CA THR A 404 8.70 5.55 -1.18
C THR A 404 7.90 6.61 -0.42
N VAL A 405 6.80 6.22 0.20
CA VAL A 405 5.90 7.15 0.91
C VAL A 405 5.97 6.86 2.41
N GLU A 406 6.49 7.81 3.19
CA GLU A 406 6.45 7.78 4.65
C GLU A 406 5.15 8.41 5.13
N LEU A 407 4.26 7.60 5.72
CA LEU A 407 2.87 7.98 6.01
C LEU A 407 2.68 8.69 7.37
N GLY A 408 3.73 8.74 8.19
CA GLY A 408 3.68 9.30 9.53
C GLY A 408 4.77 8.75 10.44
N CYS A 409 5.06 9.49 11.50
CA CYS A 409 6.22 9.21 12.36
C CYS A 409 6.00 8.08 13.35
N VAL A 410 4.75 7.82 13.72
CA VAL A 410 4.41 6.65 14.54
C VAL A 410 4.30 5.45 13.61
N LYS A 411 5.31 4.57 13.64
CA LYS A 411 5.39 3.39 12.75
C LYS A 411 4.19 2.46 12.92
N PHE A 412 3.81 2.20 14.17
CA PHE A 412 2.62 1.43 14.53
C PHE A 412 1.64 2.36 15.26
N PRO A 413 0.84 3.15 14.52
CA PRO A 413 -0.09 4.10 15.12
C PRO A 413 -1.21 3.35 15.87
N PRO A 414 -1.78 3.92 16.94
CA PRO A 414 -2.91 3.31 17.64
C PRO A 414 -4.19 3.34 16.78
N GLU A 415 -5.17 2.50 17.10
CA GLU A 415 -6.37 2.29 16.25
C GLU A 415 -7.18 3.57 16.02
N GLU A 416 -7.28 4.43 17.04
CA GLU A 416 -7.97 5.71 16.97
C GLU A 416 -7.38 6.67 15.91
N ALA A 417 -6.12 6.49 15.53
CA ALA A 417 -5.47 7.29 14.49
C ALA A 417 -5.77 6.78 13.07
N LEU A 418 -6.24 5.55 12.90
CA LEU A 418 -6.40 4.90 11.58
C LEU A 418 -7.44 5.60 10.70
N TYR A 419 -8.53 6.10 11.28
CA TYR A 419 -9.54 6.87 10.54
C TYR A 419 -8.95 8.15 9.95
N THR A 420 -8.24 8.91 10.77
CA THR A 420 -7.60 10.17 10.36
C THR A 420 -6.52 9.92 9.31
N LEU A 421 -5.68 8.88 9.50
CA LEU A 421 -4.70 8.46 8.51
C LEU A 421 -5.36 8.11 7.17
N TRP A 422 -6.49 7.40 7.19
CA TRP A 422 -7.26 7.10 5.98
C TRP A 422 -7.77 8.36 5.29
N GLN A 423 -8.35 9.31 6.04
CA GLN A 423 -8.82 10.57 5.45
C GLN A 423 -7.68 11.36 4.80
N HIS A 424 -6.50 11.36 5.40
CA HIS A 424 -5.33 12.04 4.86
C HIS A 424 -4.75 11.38 3.61
N ASN A 425 -4.83 10.05 3.50
CA ASN A 425 -4.12 9.28 2.47
C ASN A 425 -5.01 8.77 1.33
N LYS A 426 -6.33 8.69 1.51
CA LYS A 426 -7.26 8.22 0.47
C LYS A 426 -7.11 9.00 -0.85
N GLU A 427 -7.16 10.34 -0.79
CA GLU A 427 -7.07 11.17 -2.00
C GLU A 427 -5.66 11.17 -2.62
N PRO A 428 -4.56 11.28 -1.84
CA PRO A 428 -3.20 11.10 -2.36
C PRO A 428 -2.96 9.74 -3.04
N LEU A 429 -3.44 8.63 -2.46
CA LEU A 429 -3.30 7.30 -3.04
C LEU A 429 -4.00 7.20 -4.39
N LEU A 430 -5.24 7.68 -4.50
CA LEU A 430 -5.98 7.68 -5.77
C LEU A 430 -5.31 8.58 -6.81
N THR A 431 -4.90 9.79 -6.41
CA THR A 431 -4.22 10.74 -7.29
C THR A 431 -2.90 10.17 -7.81
N PHE A 432 -2.14 9.49 -6.96
CA PHE A 432 -0.90 8.85 -7.34
C PHE A 432 -1.13 7.71 -8.35
N VAL A 433 -2.10 6.82 -8.12
CA VAL A 433 -2.42 5.73 -9.07
C VAL A 433 -2.85 6.30 -10.43
N GLU A 434 -3.61 7.40 -10.45
CA GLU A 434 -4.00 8.10 -11.68
C GLU A 434 -2.81 8.63 -12.49
N MET A 435 -1.64 8.85 -11.87
CA MET A 435 -0.44 9.32 -12.57
C MET A 435 0.12 8.33 -13.58
N VAL A 436 -0.24 7.04 -13.49
CA VAL A 436 0.15 6.03 -14.48
C VAL A 436 -0.35 6.37 -15.89
N HIS A 437 -1.39 7.20 -15.99
CA HIS A 437 -1.95 7.70 -17.25
C HIS A 437 -1.28 8.97 -17.78
N ARG A 438 -0.08 9.31 -17.32
CA ARG A 438 0.72 10.41 -17.88
C ARG A 438 1.76 9.92 -18.88
N GLY A 439 2.28 10.85 -19.68
CA GLY A 439 3.28 10.57 -20.71
C GLY A 439 2.66 9.92 -21.94
N ILE A 440 3.31 8.88 -22.47
CA ILE A 440 2.88 8.18 -23.68
C ILE A 440 2.71 6.68 -23.43
N LYS A 441 1.84 6.06 -24.20
CA LYS A 441 1.75 4.61 -24.34
C LYS A 441 1.48 4.25 -25.79
N GLY A 442 1.74 3.02 -26.21
CA GLY A 442 1.56 2.65 -27.61
C GLY A 442 1.92 1.21 -27.89
N MET A 443 1.71 0.80 -29.13
CA MET A 443 2.17 -0.48 -29.66
C MET A 443 3.46 -0.29 -30.47
N VAL A 444 4.41 -1.21 -30.33
CA VAL A 444 5.49 -1.40 -31.30
C VAL A 444 5.22 -2.69 -32.07
N VAL A 445 4.92 -2.52 -33.34
CA VAL A 445 4.64 -3.62 -34.27
C VAL A 445 5.61 -3.58 -35.44
N ASP A 446 5.76 -4.67 -36.16
CA ASP A 446 6.44 -4.66 -37.44
C ASP A 446 5.50 -4.22 -38.59
N LYS A 447 6.06 -4.10 -39.80
CA LYS A 447 5.30 -3.74 -41.00
C LYS A 447 4.14 -4.70 -41.34
N PHE A 448 4.13 -5.90 -40.78
CA PHE A 448 3.08 -6.91 -40.97
C PHE A 448 2.05 -6.90 -39.82
N GLY A 449 2.16 -5.95 -38.89
CA GLY A 449 1.29 -5.85 -37.72
C GLY A 449 1.62 -6.83 -36.60
N LYS A 450 2.75 -7.56 -36.69
CA LYS A 450 3.17 -8.47 -35.61
C LYS A 450 3.75 -7.67 -34.45
N PRO A 451 3.34 -7.93 -33.19
CA PRO A 451 3.96 -7.36 -32.01
C PRO A 451 5.47 -7.60 -31.94
N VAL A 452 6.22 -6.55 -31.63
CA VAL A 452 7.67 -6.65 -31.38
C VAL A 452 7.90 -6.60 -29.87
N ARG A 453 8.10 -7.77 -29.27
CA ARG A 453 8.47 -7.92 -27.85
C ARG A 453 9.87 -7.36 -27.58
N ASN A 454 10.09 -6.83 -26.38
CA ASN A 454 11.38 -6.29 -25.94
C ASN A 454 11.96 -5.21 -26.88
N ALA A 455 11.11 -4.54 -27.67
CA ALA A 455 11.50 -3.35 -28.40
C ALA A 455 11.78 -2.24 -27.41
N ARG A 456 12.85 -1.49 -27.66
CA ARG A 456 13.28 -0.39 -26.82
C ARG A 456 12.59 0.89 -27.28
N VAL A 457 12.04 1.63 -26.33
CA VAL A 457 11.51 2.99 -26.52
C VAL A 457 12.37 3.95 -25.72
N SER A 458 13.21 4.69 -26.44
CA SER A 458 14.17 5.66 -25.90
C SER A 458 13.66 7.09 -26.04
N VAL A 459 14.04 7.96 -25.11
CA VAL A 459 13.74 9.40 -25.19
C VAL A 459 15.04 10.19 -25.23
N LYS A 460 15.23 11.01 -26.28
CA LYS A 460 16.45 11.78 -26.45
C LYS A 460 16.67 12.71 -25.25
N GLY A 461 17.83 12.56 -24.60
CA GLY A 461 18.20 13.34 -23.41
C GLY A 461 17.89 12.65 -22.09
N ILE A 462 17.18 11.52 -22.08
CA ILE A 462 16.92 10.72 -20.88
C ILE A 462 17.62 9.36 -21.05
N ARG A 463 18.65 9.11 -20.24
CA ARG A 463 19.45 7.86 -20.28
C ARG A 463 18.82 6.73 -19.45
N HIS A 464 17.56 6.44 -19.74
CA HIS A 464 16.83 5.31 -19.17
C HIS A 464 15.72 4.96 -20.15
N ASP A 465 15.80 3.78 -20.76
CA ASP A 465 14.87 3.35 -21.79
C ASP A 465 13.83 2.38 -21.22
N VAL A 466 12.62 2.37 -21.78
CA VAL A 466 11.62 1.33 -21.48
C VAL A 466 11.58 0.28 -22.58
N THR A 467 11.08 -0.90 -22.24
CA THR A 467 10.89 -2.01 -23.17
C THR A 467 9.41 -2.36 -23.34
N THR A 468 9.04 -2.89 -24.51
CA THR A 468 7.69 -3.41 -24.74
C THR A 468 7.45 -4.74 -24.04
N ALA A 469 6.23 -4.92 -23.55
CA ALA A 469 5.73 -6.19 -23.03
C ALA A 469 5.60 -7.25 -24.16
N PRO A 470 5.29 -8.52 -23.85
CA PRO A 470 5.14 -9.57 -24.86
C PRO A 470 4.12 -9.25 -25.96
N GLY A 471 3.08 -8.47 -25.62
CA GLY A 471 2.06 -7.97 -26.55
C GLY A 471 2.52 -6.83 -27.46
N GLY A 472 3.75 -6.33 -27.30
CA GLY A 472 4.31 -5.23 -28.07
C GLY A 472 3.89 -3.84 -27.57
N ASP A 473 3.02 -3.75 -26.58
CA ASP A 473 2.67 -2.51 -25.90
C ASP A 473 3.74 -2.02 -24.94
N TYR A 474 3.77 -0.71 -24.73
CA TYR A 474 4.66 -0.04 -23.80
C TYR A 474 3.98 1.17 -23.17
N TRP A 475 4.53 1.59 -22.03
CA TRP A 475 4.18 2.83 -21.35
C TRP A 475 5.46 3.56 -20.99
N ARG A 476 5.48 4.87 -21.23
CA ARG A 476 6.59 5.74 -20.88
C ARG A 476 6.07 6.99 -20.19
N LEU A 477 6.23 7.03 -18.88
CA LEU A 477 5.95 8.22 -18.07
C LEU A 477 6.92 9.34 -18.49
N LEU A 478 6.35 10.52 -18.78
CA LEU A 478 7.11 11.69 -19.19
C LEU A 478 6.49 12.95 -18.60
N PRO A 479 7.32 13.93 -18.19
CA PRO A 479 6.82 15.22 -17.78
C PRO A 479 6.29 16.00 -19.00
N PRO A 480 5.46 17.04 -18.78
CA PRO A 480 5.05 17.96 -19.84
C PRO A 480 6.23 18.52 -20.63
N GLY A 481 6.06 18.67 -21.94
CA GLY A 481 7.10 19.19 -22.83
C GLY A 481 7.18 18.45 -24.17
N SER A 482 8.11 18.90 -25.03
CA SER A 482 8.40 18.26 -26.31
C SER A 482 9.52 17.22 -26.14
N HIS A 483 9.28 16.01 -26.61
CA HIS A 483 10.20 14.89 -26.53
C HIS A 483 10.46 14.28 -27.90
N ILE A 484 11.68 13.80 -28.13
CA ILE A 484 12.02 13.00 -29.32
C ILE A 484 12.12 11.54 -28.87
N VAL A 485 11.20 10.72 -29.33
CA VAL A 485 11.05 9.32 -28.94
C VAL A 485 11.53 8.44 -30.07
N ILE A 486 12.30 7.41 -29.74
CA ILE A 486 12.93 6.50 -30.67
C ILE A 486 12.53 5.08 -30.31
N ALA A 487 11.88 4.38 -31.22
CA ALA A 487 11.62 2.94 -31.08
C ALA A 487 12.62 2.14 -31.91
N GLN A 488 13.20 1.10 -31.32
CA GLN A 488 14.15 0.22 -32.00
C GLN A 488 14.15 -1.19 -31.42
N ALA A 489 14.42 -2.19 -32.27
CA ALA A 489 14.55 -3.58 -31.86
C ALA A 489 15.63 -4.28 -32.70
N PRO A 490 16.33 -5.30 -32.17
CA PRO A 490 17.28 -6.10 -32.94
C PRO A 490 16.63 -6.66 -34.22
N GLY A 491 17.30 -6.48 -35.37
CA GLY A 491 16.79 -6.91 -36.68
C GLY A 491 15.83 -5.93 -37.36
N TYR A 492 15.55 -4.77 -36.75
CA TYR A 492 14.67 -3.74 -37.30
C TYR A 492 15.37 -2.38 -37.43
N SER A 493 14.91 -1.56 -38.37
CA SER A 493 15.31 -0.16 -38.44
C SER A 493 14.64 0.66 -37.33
N ARG A 494 15.35 1.66 -36.82
CA ARG A 494 14.81 2.56 -35.78
C ARG A 494 13.80 3.54 -36.38
N VAL A 495 12.78 3.89 -35.61
CA VAL A 495 11.79 4.91 -35.95
C VAL A 495 11.82 6.03 -34.93
N ILE A 496 11.77 7.29 -35.40
CA ILE A 496 11.88 8.48 -34.57
C ILE A 496 10.59 9.31 -34.71
N LYS A 497 10.01 9.73 -33.59
CA LYS A 497 8.84 10.60 -33.54
C LYS A 497 9.06 11.75 -32.57
N LYS A 498 8.60 12.95 -32.93
CA LYS A 498 8.49 14.08 -32.01
C LYS A 498 7.10 14.05 -31.38
N VAL A 499 7.02 14.07 -30.05
CA VAL A 499 5.77 14.05 -29.29
C VAL A 499 5.72 15.25 -28.36
N THR A 500 4.54 15.81 -28.16
CA THR A 500 4.34 16.94 -27.22
C THR A 500 3.35 16.53 -26.15
N ILE A 501 3.79 16.58 -24.90
CA ILE A 501 3.02 16.21 -23.71
C ILE A 501 2.46 17.49 -23.09
N PRO A 502 1.13 17.66 -23.02
CA PRO A 502 0.54 18.87 -22.45
C PRO A 502 0.70 18.91 -20.93
N ALA A 503 0.63 20.11 -20.34
CA ALA A 503 0.76 20.30 -18.89
C ALA A 503 -0.30 19.54 -18.08
N ARG A 504 -1.53 19.50 -18.60
CA ARG A 504 -2.67 18.79 -18.03
C ARG A 504 -3.05 17.63 -18.96
N MET A 505 -2.88 16.40 -18.49
CA MET A 505 -3.33 15.18 -19.17
C MET A 505 -4.43 14.51 -18.36
N LYS A 506 -5.52 14.13 -19.01
CA LYS A 506 -6.57 13.28 -18.41
C LYS A 506 -6.41 11.80 -18.78
N ARG A 507 -5.61 11.49 -19.81
CA ARG A 507 -5.30 10.15 -20.35
C ARG A 507 -3.92 10.17 -21.00
N ALA A 508 -3.22 9.04 -21.03
CA ALA A 508 -1.91 8.92 -21.68
C ALA A 508 -2.04 9.11 -23.20
N GLY A 509 -1.06 9.78 -23.81
CA GLY A 509 -1.03 10.00 -25.26
C GLY A 509 -0.68 8.70 -26.00
N ARG A 510 -1.45 8.32 -27.02
CA ARG A 510 -1.16 7.12 -27.83
C ARG A 510 -0.11 7.41 -28.90
N VAL A 511 0.98 6.66 -28.92
CA VAL A 511 2.08 6.79 -29.89
C VAL A 511 2.54 5.41 -30.35
N ASP A 512 2.02 4.93 -31.47
CA ASP A 512 2.41 3.61 -31.99
C ASP A 512 3.65 3.71 -32.89
N PHE A 513 4.46 2.66 -32.97
CA PHE A 513 5.63 2.56 -33.84
C PHE A 513 5.53 1.33 -34.73
N ILE A 514 5.82 1.52 -36.03
CA ILE A 514 5.86 0.45 -37.02
C ILE A 514 7.30 0.29 -37.48
N LEU A 515 7.95 -0.79 -37.06
CA LEU A 515 9.34 -1.08 -37.36
C LEU A 515 9.48 -1.83 -38.69
N GLN A 516 10.48 -1.44 -39.50
CA GLN A 516 10.79 -2.14 -40.75
C GLN A 516 11.90 -3.17 -40.51
N PRO A 517 11.73 -4.45 -40.90
CA PRO A 517 12.82 -5.43 -40.83
C PRO A 517 14.01 -4.95 -41.66
N LEU A 518 15.22 -5.12 -41.14
CA LEU A 518 16.43 -4.87 -41.90
C LEU A 518 16.60 -5.97 -42.98
N PRO A 519 17.07 -5.63 -44.19
CA PRO A 519 17.36 -6.62 -45.23
C PRO A 519 18.31 -7.71 -44.69
N ALA A 520 18.00 -8.97 -44.96
CA ALA A 520 18.87 -10.10 -44.65
C ALA A 520 20.11 -10.04 -45.55
N GLY A 521 21.10 -9.21 -45.18
CA GLY A 521 22.28 -9.03 -46.03
C GLY A 521 23.14 -7.82 -45.67
N THR A 522 23.77 -7.84 -44.49
CA THR A 522 25.17 -7.40 -44.21
C THR A 522 25.39 -7.41 -42.70
N GLN A 523 25.52 -8.61 -42.14
CA GLN A 523 26.28 -8.75 -40.89
C GLN A 523 27.77 -8.57 -41.23
N LYS A 524 28.22 -7.33 -41.45
CA LYS A 524 29.60 -6.98 -41.14
C LYS A 524 29.66 -6.83 -39.62
N PHE A 525 29.74 -7.95 -38.93
CA PHE A 525 30.26 -7.98 -37.57
C PHE A 525 31.68 -7.41 -37.63
N LEU A 526 31.86 -6.16 -37.23
CA LEU A 526 33.10 -5.79 -36.58
C LEU A 526 33.14 -6.62 -35.29
N GLN A 527 33.94 -7.68 -35.29
CA GLN A 527 34.30 -8.41 -34.07
C GLN A 527 35.03 -7.43 -33.16
N GLY A 528 34.28 -6.76 -32.27
CA GLY A 528 34.84 -6.35 -30.99
C GLY A 528 35.27 -7.61 -30.22
N PRO A 529 36.29 -7.53 -29.36
CA PRO A 529 36.92 -8.70 -28.78
C PRO A 529 35.88 -9.59 -28.09
N ARG A 530 35.79 -10.85 -28.54
CA ARG A 530 35.03 -11.91 -27.89
C ARG A 530 35.56 -12.09 -26.47
N ARG A 531 34.90 -11.47 -25.49
CA ARG A 531 34.85 -12.05 -24.14
C ARG A 531 33.76 -13.09 -24.17
N SER A 532 34.17 -14.36 -24.06
CA SER A 532 33.32 -15.46 -23.67
C SER A 532 32.75 -15.17 -22.28
N SER A 533 31.64 -14.45 -22.22
CA SER A 533 30.76 -14.54 -21.06
C SER A 533 30.10 -15.91 -21.13
N PRO A 534 30.25 -16.79 -20.13
CA PRO A 534 29.42 -17.98 -20.06
C PRO A 534 27.96 -17.50 -20.09
N SER A 535 27.09 -18.26 -20.75
CA SER A 535 25.65 -18.11 -20.60
C SER A 535 25.31 -18.14 -19.11
N LEU A 536 25.18 -16.97 -18.50
CA LEU A 536 24.74 -16.77 -17.13
C LEU A 536 23.24 -17.07 -17.15
N GLN A 537 22.92 -18.35 -16.98
CA GLN A 537 21.56 -18.76 -16.63
C GLN A 537 21.22 -18.08 -15.30
N ASP A 538 20.26 -17.17 -15.34
CA ASP A 538 19.62 -16.67 -14.13
C ASP A 538 18.94 -17.88 -13.46
N PRO A 539 19.22 -18.20 -12.19
CA PRO A 539 18.55 -19.29 -11.47
C PRO A 539 17.00 -19.20 -11.50
N LEU A 540 16.44 -18.03 -11.83
CA LEU A 540 15.00 -17.80 -11.98
C LEU A 540 14.43 -18.14 -13.38
N GLU A 541 15.28 -18.50 -14.36
CA GLU A 541 14.86 -18.91 -15.71
C GLU A 541 14.25 -20.33 -15.76
N GLY A 542 14.49 -21.19 -14.76
CA GLY A 542 14.15 -22.62 -14.81
C GLY A 542 12.78 -23.06 -14.27
N ALA A 543 11.96 -22.17 -13.69
CA ALA A 543 10.73 -22.59 -13.00
C ALA A 543 9.46 -22.35 -13.85
N GLY A 544 9.16 -23.31 -14.74
CA GLY A 544 7.81 -23.48 -15.30
C GLY A 544 6.88 -24.21 -14.31
N PRO A 545 5.54 -24.02 -14.39
CA PRO A 545 4.63 -24.56 -13.39
C PRO A 545 4.14 -25.95 -13.79
N SER A 546 4.85 -27.01 -13.40
CA SER A 546 4.31 -28.37 -13.17
C SER A 546 5.45 -29.40 -13.10
N GLY A 547 5.47 -30.21 -12.03
CA GLY A 547 6.25 -31.44 -11.96
C GLY A 547 7.11 -31.54 -10.71
N GLU A 548 6.61 -32.24 -9.68
CA GLU A 548 7.46 -32.83 -8.66
C GLU A 548 8.45 -33.80 -9.29
N PRO A 549 9.65 -33.96 -8.69
CA PRO A 549 10.23 -35.29 -8.63
C PRO A 549 10.52 -35.72 -7.19
N LEU A 550 10.07 -36.95 -6.93
CA LEU A 550 10.34 -37.79 -5.78
C LEU A 550 11.84 -38.02 -5.53
N GLY A 551 12.22 -37.93 -4.25
CA GLY A 551 13.10 -38.91 -3.60
C GLY A 551 14.61 -38.83 -3.84
N ALA A 552 15.35 -38.36 -2.83
CA ALA A 552 16.60 -38.99 -2.40
C ALA A 552 16.96 -38.55 -0.97
N ARG A 553 16.79 -39.47 0.00
CA ARG A 553 17.36 -39.39 1.34
C ARG A 553 18.89 -39.35 1.25
N ARG A 554 19.54 -38.38 1.92
CA ARG A 554 20.92 -38.51 2.40
C ARG A 554 20.97 -38.18 3.89
N GLN A 555 21.47 -39.13 4.69
CA GLN A 555 21.78 -38.95 6.10
C GLN A 555 23.02 -38.06 6.28
N PRO A 556 23.18 -37.36 7.42
CA PRO A 556 24.32 -36.49 7.66
C PRO A 556 25.46 -37.23 8.40
N GLU A 557 26.69 -37.03 7.92
CA GLU A 557 27.91 -37.36 8.68
C GLU A 557 28.20 -36.29 9.74
N ALA A 558 28.60 -36.76 10.91
CA ALA A 558 28.89 -35.97 12.09
C ALA A 558 30.35 -35.49 12.10
N SER A 559 30.55 -34.17 12.15
CA SER A 559 31.77 -33.58 12.70
C SER A 559 31.37 -32.52 13.74
N GLY A 560 31.57 -32.85 15.01
CA GLY A 560 31.12 -32.05 16.16
C GLY A 560 31.92 -30.77 16.35
N GLY A 561 31.29 -29.64 16.06
CA GLY A 561 31.59 -28.35 16.66
C GLY A 561 30.32 -27.86 17.37
N LYS A 562 30.39 -27.61 18.68
CA LYS A 562 29.23 -27.08 19.42
C LYS A 562 28.89 -25.67 18.90
N PRO A 563 27.62 -25.39 18.56
CA PRO A 563 27.23 -24.08 18.04
C PRO A 563 27.38 -22.94 19.06
N TRP A 564 27.51 -21.71 18.57
CA TRP A 564 27.71 -20.48 19.35
C TRP A 564 26.58 -20.14 20.35
N TRP A 565 25.45 -20.83 20.28
CA TRP A 565 24.30 -20.69 21.19
C TRP A 565 24.34 -21.64 22.40
N TRP A 566 25.36 -22.50 22.51
CA TRP A 566 25.45 -23.48 23.62
C TRP A 566 25.77 -22.86 24.99
N SER A 567 26.36 -21.67 25.02
CA SER A 567 26.58 -20.86 26.24
C SER A 567 25.32 -20.12 26.71
N TYR A 568 24.29 -20.00 25.87
CA TYR A 568 23.06 -19.27 26.17
C TYR A 568 22.10 -20.06 27.09
N PHE A 569 22.22 -21.40 27.12
CA PHE A 569 21.34 -22.26 27.91
C PHE A 569 21.91 -22.68 29.28
N THR A 570 23.11 -22.21 29.65
CA THR A 570 23.71 -22.46 30.98
C THR A 570 23.44 -21.37 32.01
N SER A 571 22.71 -20.30 31.67
CA SER A 571 22.47 -19.15 32.59
C SER A 571 21.02 -18.92 33.00
N LEU A 572 20.12 -19.89 32.84
CA LEU A 572 18.74 -19.76 33.33
C LEU A 572 18.45 -20.88 34.33
N SER A 573 18.74 -20.58 35.59
CA SER A 573 18.26 -21.36 36.73
C SER A 573 16.75 -21.24 36.87
N GLN A 574 16.12 -22.42 36.96
CA GLN A 574 14.83 -22.70 37.59
C GLN A 574 13.59 -22.01 37.00
N HIS A 575 13.13 -22.48 35.83
CA HIS A 575 11.76 -22.97 35.60
C HIS A 575 11.61 -23.35 34.11
N LYS A 576 11.55 -24.65 33.79
CA LYS A 576 11.35 -25.16 32.42
C LYS A 576 9.86 -25.40 32.16
N PRO A 577 9.22 -24.76 31.16
CA PRO A 577 7.94 -25.22 30.63
C PRO A 577 8.16 -26.44 29.71
N ARG A 578 7.43 -27.53 30.00
CA ARG A 578 7.58 -28.87 29.40
C ARG A 578 6.86 -29.08 28.05
N TRP A 579 6.58 -28.04 27.26
CA TRP A 579 5.76 -28.19 26.04
C TRP A 579 6.48 -28.08 24.70
N LEU A 580 7.81 -27.89 24.66
CA LEU A 580 8.54 -27.73 23.40
C LEU A 580 9.36 -28.95 22.97
N LEU A 581 8.77 -30.14 23.02
CA LEU A 581 9.29 -31.33 22.32
C LEU A 581 8.14 -32.24 21.88
N LYS A 582 7.51 -31.89 20.74
CA LYS A 582 6.89 -32.87 19.83
C LYS A 582 6.65 -32.23 18.45
N TYR A 583 7.35 -32.80 17.47
CA TYR A 583 7.36 -32.58 16.01
C TYR A 583 8.22 -31.44 15.47
#